data_AF-A0A2V9J5U3-F1
#
_entry.id   AF-A0A2V9J5U3-F1
#
_cell.length_a   1.000
_cell.length_b   1.000
_cell.length_c   1.000
_cell.angle_alpha   90.00
_cell.angle_beta   90.00
_cell.angle_gamma   90.00
#
_symmetry.space_group_name_H-M   'P 1'
#
loop_
_entity.id
_entity.type
_entity.pdbx_description
1 polymer ?
#
loop_
_entity_poly.entity_id
_entity_poly.type
_entity_poly.pdbx_seq_one_letter_code
_entity_poly.pdbx_strand_id
1 'polypeptide(L)'
;MSIRSLLFLLVFAAAIGFFAYNCARLLKFLSIGKPERRLDNVGARVKNVLVVAFGQKKLLREPLAGLMHFFIFWGFVILLTAILEAVIQGLFPGFTLAVLGPLFPPLALLQETIGALVVLSVLAALARWILVPPKRYFGPEVSAHVRLDASLILCLILLIMVSMFGTNAAQTALSGEMRRARFVSSRLASLFIGSSSVRAWFEVFWWTHLLAVLGFLNYLPFSKHLHVITAIPNVFFSSLEPPGRLAKLNLEDENAEQFGAADVRDLTWKQLLDGFTCTDCGRCTSVCPANITGKILSPRKIIMDIRQRTEELAPLIVGGIGEDGKEIAGKRLLDSYITEEELWACTTCRACMEECPVMIEHVPVILDMRRYLVLTESRFPSELQGAFKNLETNHAPWAFSHQTRADWARDSEIRTMAEAGGEVEVLYWVGCAGAYDARYNKVARAMVKLMNAAGVRFAILGTEEKCTGDPARRSGNEYLAQMLIAENVETL
;
A
#
# COMPACT_ATOMS: atom_id res chain seq x y z
N MET A 1 6.81 7.53 -45.83
CA MET A 1 6.25 6.78 -44.68
C MET A 1 5.09 5.94 -45.19
N SER A 2 5.00 4.64 -44.85
CA SER A 2 3.90 3.79 -45.34
C SER A 2 2.56 4.19 -44.71
N ILE A 3 1.41 3.87 -45.35
CA ILE A 3 0.08 4.10 -44.77
C ILE A 3 -0.03 3.42 -43.40
N ARG A 4 0.47 2.19 -43.28
CA ARG A 4 0.55 1.44 -42.01
C ARG A 4 1.28 2.24 -40.93
N SER A 5 2.44 2.79 -41.25
CA SER A 5 3.26 3.55 -40.29
C SER A 5 2.61 4.86 -39.87
N LEU A 6 1.90 5.52 -40.80
CA LEU A 6 1.11 6.72 -40.48
C LEU A 6 -0.06 6.41 -39.54
N LEU A 7 -0.83 5.36 -39.83
CA LEU A 7 -1.92 4.92 -38.96
C LEU A 7 -1.41 4.54 -37.57
N PHE A 8 -0.30 3.81 -37.52
CA PHE A 8 0.35 3.44 -36.26
C PHE A 8 0.75 4.68 -35.45
N LEU A 9 1.42 5.65 -36.10
CA LEU A 9 1.88 6.87 -35.42
C LEU A 9 0.71 7.66 -34.84
N LEU A 10 -0.40 7.80 -35.57
CA LEU A 10 -1.59 8.49 -35.08
C LEU A 10 -2.20 7.80 -33.85
N VAL A 11 -2.37 6.48 -33.91
CA VAL A 11 -2.91 5.68 -32.80
C VAL A 11 -1.97 5.74 -31.58
N PHE A 12 -0.66 5.59 -31.81
CA PHE A 12 0.34 5.64 -30.75
C PHE A 12 0.39 7.02 -30.09
N ALA A 13 0.43 8.11 -30.87
CA ALA A 13 0.44 9.47 -30.34
C ALA A 13 -0.84 9.79 -29.54
N ALA A 14 -2.02 9.38 -30.04
CA ALA A 14 -3.28 9.55 -29.33
C ALA A 14 -3.29 8.77 -28.01
N ALA A 15 -2.85 7.50 -28.02
CA ALA A 15 -2.80 6.65 -26.84
C ALA A 15 -1.82 7.18 -25.77
N ILE A 16 -0.63 7.62 -26.17
CA ILE A 16 0.35 8.19 -25.24
C ILE A 16 -0.12 9.56 -24.72
N GLY A 17 -0.72 10.39 -25.58
CA GLY A 17 -1.29 11.68 -25.17
C GLY A 17 -2.41 11.52 -24.14
N PHE A 18 -3.34 10.59 -24.37
CA PHE A 18 -4.41 10.30 -23.41
C PHE A 18 -3.86 9.72 -22.09
N PHE A 19 -2.87 8.83 -22.15
CA PHE A 19 -2.23 8.31 -20.94
C PHE A 19 -1.53 9.42 -20.14
N ALA A 20 -0.75 10.27 -20.81
CA ALA A 20 -0.06 11.40 -20.18
C ALA A 20 -1.04 12.39 -19.54
N TYR A 21 -2.17 12.67 -20.19
CA TYR A 21 -3.24 13.48 -19.63
C TYR A 21 -3.79 12.88 -18.32
N ASN A 22 -4.04 11.57 -18.29
CA ASN A 22 -4.55 10.89 -17.10
C ASN A 22 -3.50 10.84 -15.96
N CYS A 23 -2.21 10.66 -16.28
CA CYS A 23 -1.14 10.78 -15.30
C CYS A 23 -1.06 12.19 -14.71
N ALA A 24 -1.13 13.23 -15.54
CA ALA A 24 -1.14 14.61 -15.08
C ALA A 24 -2.38 14.91 -14.21
N ARG A 25 -3.54 14.35 -14.56
CA ARG A 25 -4.76 14.43 -13.75
C ARG A 25 -4.56 13.79 -12.38
N LEU A 26 -3.99 12.58 -12.33
CA LEU A 26 -3.70 11.90 -11.06
C LEU A 26 -2.77 12.74 -10.18
N LEU A 27 -1.70 13.33 -10.74
CA LEU A 27 -0.80 14.20 -9.99
C LEU A 27 -1.52 15.44 -9.43
N LYS A 28 -2.43 16.04 -10.20
CA LYS A 28 -3.29 17.13 -9.71
C LYS A 28 -4.19 16.67 -8.56
N PHE A 29 -4.77 15.47 -8.65
CA PHE A 29 -5.60 14.94 -7.56
C PHE A 29 -4.79 14.70 -6.29
N LEU A 30 -3.57 14.18 -6.40
CA LEU A 30 -2.69 14.03 -5.23
C LEU A 30 -2.31 15.37 -4.60
N SER A 31 -2.24 16.44 -5.40
CA SER A 31 -1.86 17.78 -4.94
C SER A 31 -2.91 18.50 -4.09
N ILE A 32 -4.15 17.98 -3.98
CA ILE A 32 -5.15 18.54 -3.06
C ILE A 32 -4.85 18.19 -1.59
N GLY A 33 -4.03 17.16 -1.36
CA GLY A 33 -3.63 16.74 -0.03
C GLY A 33 -2.53 17.64 0.53
N LYS A 34 -2.38 17.63 1.86
CA LYS A 34 -1.35 18.38 2.57
C LYS A 34 0.06 17.98 2.11
N PRO A 35 1.00 18.95 2.08
CA PRO A 35 2.39 18.66 1.74
C PRO A 35 3.03 17.76 2.80
N GLU A 36 3.82 16.79 2.36
CA GLU A 36 4.59 15.90 3.23
C GLU A 36 5.93 15.57 2.58
N ARG A 37 7.03 15.62 3.34
CA ARG A 37 8.37 15.36 2.81
C ARG A 37 8.71 13.88 2.97
N ARG A 38 9.00 13.20 1.85
CA ARG A 38 9.38 11.76 1.80
C ARG A 38 10.60 11.51 0.90
N LEU A 39 11.49 12.49 0.80
CA LEU A 39 12.70 12.45 -0.05
C LEU A 39 14.00 12.31 0.75
N ASP A 40 13.89 12.12 2.06
CA ASP A 40 15.01 11.79 2.95
C ASP A 40 15.54 10.38 2.70
N ASN A 41 16.81 10.14 3.01
CA ASN A 41 17.46 8.82 2.98
C ASN A 41 17.16 7.98 1.72
N VAL A 42 17.41 8.57 0.54
CA VAL A 42 17.12 7.98 -0.78
C VAL A 42 17.71 6.57 -0.92
N GLY A 43 18.91 6.31 -0.39
CA GLY A 43 19.53 4.98 -0.43
C GLY A 43 18.69 3.89 0.24
N ALA A 44 18.15 4.16 1.43
CA ALA A 44 17.25 3.23 2.11
C ALA A 44 15.93 3.02 1.34
N ARG A 45 15.40 4.07 0.72
CA ARG A 45 14.17 4.01 -0.11
C ARG A 45 14.36 3.19 -1.38
N VAL A 46 15.47 3.38 -2.08
CA VAL A 46 15.84 2.56 -3.24
C VAL A 46 16.02 1.10 -2.83
N LYS A 47 16.68 0.83 -1.70
CA LYS A 47 16.78 -0.53 -1.15
C LYS A 47 15.40 -1.13 -0.88
N ASN A 48 14.46 -0.37 -0.32
CA ASN A 48 13.09 -0.82 -0.13
C ASN A 48 12.40 -1.16 -1.46
N VAL A 49 12.56 -0.36 -2.51
CA VAL A 49 12.04 -0.67 -3.85
C VAL A 49 12.64 -1.96 -4.39
N LEU A 50 13.96 -2.13 -4.32
CA LEU A 50 14.63 -3.33 -4.81
C LEU A 50 14.17 -4.59 -4.05
N VAL A 51 14.02 -4.52 -2.72
CA VAL A 51 13.65 -5.67 -1.90
C VAL A 51 12.15 -5.98 -1.97
N VAL A 52 11.30 -4.96 -1.89
CA VAL A 52 9.85 -5.13 -1.77
C VAL A 52 9.17 -5.18 -3.14
N ALA A 53 9.50 -4.25 -4.05
CA ALA A 53 8.84 -4.19 -5.36
C ALA A 53 9.46 -5.18 -6.36
N PHE A 54 10.78 -5.16 -6.57
CA PHE A 54 11.43 -6.07 -7.53
C PHE A 54 11.67 -7.46 -6.93
N GLY A 55 12.14 -7.52 -5.67
CA GLY A 55 12.34 -8.76 -4.94
C GLY A 55 11.03 -9.43 -4.47
N GLN A 56 9.90 -8.73 -4.55
CA GLN A 56 8.56 -9.25 -4.22
C GLN A 56 8.47 -9.87 -2.81
N LYS A 57 9.34 -9.45 -1.86
CA LYS A 57 9.49 -10.07 -0.52
C LYS A 57 8.17 -10.28 0.20
N LYS A 58 7.28 -9.28 0.18
CA LYS A 58 5.98 -9.35 0.86
C LYS A 58 4.96 -10.18 0.10
N LEU A 59 5.04 -10.23 -1.22
CA LEU A 59 4.07 -10.96 -2.03
C LEU A 59 4.34 -12.47 -2.01
N LEU A 60 5.61 -12.87 -2.02
CA LEU A 60 6.04 -14.27 -1.94
C LEU A 60 5.72 -14.95 -0.59
N ARG A 61 5.27 -14.19 0.42
CA ARG A 61 4.70 -14.76 1.66
C ARG A 61 3.42 -15.58 1.42
N GLU A 62 2.72 -15.38 0.30
CA GLU A 62 1.63 -16.25 -0.15
C GLU A 62 2.11 -17.05 -1.38
N PRO A 63 2.67 -18.27 -1.23
CA PRO A 63 3.44 -18.92 -2.30
C PRO A 63 2.69 -19.09 -3.63
N LEU A 64 1.43 -19.56 -3.59
CA LEU A 64 0.65 -19.80 -4.81
C LEU A 64 0.36 -18.49 -5.57
N ALA A 65 -0.16 -17.49 -4.87
CA ALA A 65 -0.51 -16.19 -5.46
C ALA A 65 0.75 -15.42 -5.88
N GLY A 66 1.76 -15.45 -5.02
CA GLY A 66 3.02 -14.76 -5.19
C GLY A 66 3.82 -15.31 -6.35
N LEU A 67 3.86 -16.63 -6.57
CA LEU A 67 4.58 -17.21 -7.70
C LEU A 67 3.94 -16.84 -9.05
N MET A 68 2.61 -16.94 -9.16
CA MET A 68 1.90 -16.51 -10.38
C MET A 68 2.15 -15.02 -10.67
N HIS A 69 2.02 -14.17 -9.65
CA HIS A 69 2.27 -12.74 -9.83
C HIS A 69 3.75 -12.44 -10.10
N PHE A 70 4.69 -13.18 -9.52
CA PHE A 70 6.13 -13.00 -9.76
C PHE A 70 6.46 -13.13 -11.25
N PHE A 71 5.96 -14.18 -11.90
CA PHE A 71 6.15 -14.37 -13.34
C PHE A 71 5.40 -13.33 -14.18
N ILE A 72 4.19 -12.94 -13.78
CA ILE A 72 3.46 -11.85 -14.45
C ILE A 72 4.26 -10.54 -14.39
N PHE A 73 4.73 -10.15 -13.19
CA PHE A 73 5.50 -8.93 -12.97
C PHE A 73 6.82 -8.91 -13.76
N TRP A 74 7.65 -9.96 -13.64
CA TRP A 74 8.90 -10.05 -14.39
C TRP A 74 8.66 -10.21 -15.89
N GLY A 75 7.54 -10.84 -16.26
CA GLY A 75 7.02 -10.84 -17.63
C GLY A 75 6.84 -9.43 -18.16
N PHE A 76 6.11 -8.57 -17.45
CA PHE A 76 5.97 -7.16 -17.84
C PHE A 76 7.33 -6.48 -17.98
N VAL A 77 8.22 -6.60 -16.99
CA VAL A 77 9.54 -5.93 -17.01
C VAL A 77 10.39 -6.38 -18.20
N ILE A 78 10.50 -7.69 -18.43
CA ILE A 78 11.37 -8.25 -19.49
C ILE A 78 10.75 -8.02 -20.86
N LEU A 79 9.44 -8.24 -21.02
CA LEU A 79 8.73 -8.13 -22.30
C LEU A 79 8.52 -6.68 -22.75
N LEU A 80 8.81 -5.67 -21.92
CA LEU A 80 8.95 -4.29 -22.37
C LEU A 80 9.93 -4.16 -23.55
N THR A 81 10.96 -5.02 -23.60
CA THR A 81 11.88 -5.09 -24.74
C THR A 81 11.19 -5.55 -26.02
N ALA A 82 10.27 -6.52 -25.93
CA ALA A 82 9.48 -6.98 -27.08
C ALA A 82 8.44 -5.94 -27.53
N ILE A 83 7.82 -5.24 -26.57
CA ILE A 83 6.92 -4.11 -26.87
C ILE A 83 7.69 -2.99 -27.58
N LEU A 84 8.90 -2.67 -27.12
CA LEU A 84 9.76 -1.69 -27.76
C LEU A 84 10.07 -2.09 -29.22
N GLU A 85 10.39 -3.36 -29.48
CA GLU A 85 10.56 -3.87 -30.84
C GLU A 85 9.30 -3.67 -31.70
N ALA A 86 8.12 -4.04 -31.17
CA ALA A 86 6.85 -3.90 -31.88
C ALA A 86 6.49 -2.43 -32.19
N VAL A 87 6.75 -1.52 -31.24
CA VAL A 87 6.53 -0.08 -31.42
C VAL A 87 7.46 0.49 -32.49
N ILE A 88 8.76 0.15 -32.46
CA ILE A 88 9.73 0.61 -33.46
C ILE A 88 9.38 0.03 -34.84
N GLN A 89 8.92 -1.23 -34.92
CA GLN A 89 8.42 -1.84 -36.15
C GLN A 89 7.23 -1.09 -36.76
N GLY A 90 6.45 -0.38 -35.96
CA GLY A 90 5.34 0.43 -36.47
C GLY A 90 5.83 1.59 -37.32
N LEU A 91 6.94 2.21 -36.91
CA LEU A 91 7.58 3.31 -37.65
C LEU A 91 8.50 2.77 -38.75
N PHE A 92 9.21 1.67 -38.47
CA PHE A 92 10.21 1.06 -39.34
C PHE A 92 9.91 -0.44 -39.52
N PRO A 93 9.10 -0.84 -40.51
CA PRO A 93 8.62 -2.23 -40.65
C PRO A 93 9.68 -3.33 -40.73
N GLY A 94 10.92 -3.00 -41.11
CA GLY A 94 12.05 -3.93 -41.17
C GLY A 94 12.86 -4.03 -39.87
N PHE A 95 12.56 -3.22 -38.85
CA PHE A 95 13.32 -3.21 -37.61
C PHE A 95 13.14 -4.52 -36.83
N THR A 96 14.23 -5.03 -36.30
CA THR A 96 14.20 -6.12 -35.31
C THR A 96 15.30 -5.88 -34.29
N LEU A 97 15.14 -6.44 -33.09
CA LEU A 97 16.19 -6.42 -32.08
C LEU A 97 17.43 -7.25 -32.46
N ALA A 98 17.44 -7.91 -33.62
CA ALA A 98 18.62 -8.59 -34.16
C ALA A 98 19.81 -7.63 -34.35
N VAL A 99 19.56 -6.31 -34.42
CA VAL A 99 20.61 -5.27 -34.41
C VAL A 99 21.53 -5.35 -33.18
N LEU A 100 21.09 -5.97 -32.08
CA LEU A 100 21.90 -6.22 -30.89
C LEU A 100 22.97 -7.32 -31.09
N GLY A 101 22.99 -7.97 -32.26
CA GLY A 101 23.99 -8.97 -32.62
C GLY A 101 24.00 -10.16 -31.63
N PRO A 102 25.15 -10.49 -31.00
CA PRO A 102 25.26 -11.62 -30.09
C PRO A 102 24.32 -11.59 -28.86
N LEU A 103 23.82 -10.41 -28.47
CA LEU A 103 22.90 -10.27 -27.35
C LEU A 103 21.45 -10.62 -27.71
N PHE A 104 21.10 -10.68 -28.99
CA PHE A 104 19.72 -10.96 -29.41
C PHE A 104 19.27 -12.40 -29.09
N PRO A 105 20.01 -13.47 -29.41
CA PRO A 105 19.59 -14.83 -29.09
C PRO A 105 19.28 -15.09 -27.59
N PRO A 106 20.12 -14.68 -26.62
CA PRO A 106 19.78 -14.88 -25.21
C PRO A 106 18.58 -14.02 -24.78
N LEU A 107 18.42 -12.79 -25.30
CA LEU A 107 17.24 -11.97 -25.03
C LEU A 107 15.97 -12.62 -25.58
N ALA A 108 16.00 -13.11 -26.82
CA ALA A 108 14.86 -13.78 -27.45
C ALA A 108 14.48 -15.06 -26.69
N LEU A 109 15.47 -15.85 -26.26
CA LEU A 109 15.23 -17.03 -25.42
C LEU A 109 14.58 -16.66 -24.08
N LEU A 110 15.05 -15.57 -23.45
CA LEU A 110 14.48 -15.07 -22.21
C LEU A 110 13.03 -14.58 -22.41
N GLN A 111 12.77 -13.81 -23.47
CA GLN A 111 11.42 -13.34 -23.83
C GLN A 111 10.45 -14.51 -24.07
N GLU A 112 10.87 -15.54 -24.78
CA GLU A 112 10.01 -16.70 -25.08
C GLU A 112 9.74 -17.54 -23.83
N THR A 113 10.77 -17.74 -23.00
CA THR A 113 10.63 -18.48 -21.74
C THR A 113 9.72 -17.75 -20.78
N ILE A 114 9.96 -16.45 -20.55
CA ILE A 114 9.12 -15.67 -19.63
C ILE A 114 7.71 -15.49 -20.18
N GLY A 115 7.54 -15.28 -21.49
CA GLY A 115 6.23 -15.18 -22.13
C GLY A 115 5.40 -16.45 -21.93
N ALA A 116 6.00 -17.62 -22.07
CA ALA A 116 5.33 -18.89 -21.82
C ALA A 116 4.94 -19.03 -20.34
N LEU A 117 5.83 -18.67 -19.41
CA LEU A 117 5.55 -18.67 -17.98
C LEU A 117 4.44 -17.67 -17.59
N VAL A 118 4.35 -16.52 -18.26
CA VAL A 118 3.25 -15.55 -18.08
C VAL A 118 1.93 -16.17 -18.53
N VAL A 119 1.87 -16.79 -19.72
CA VAL A 119 0.66 -17.47 -20.19
C VAL A 119 0.20 -18.52 -19.18
N LEU A 120 1.11 -19.39 -18.72
CA LEU A 120 0.79 -20.39 -17.70
C LEU A 120 0.31 -19.77 -16.39
N SER A 121 0.95 -18.68 -15.94
CA SER A 121 0.59 -17.98 -14.71
C SER A 121 -0.78 -17.30 -14.80
N VAL A 122 -1.11 -16.71 -15.95
CA VAL A 122 -2.41 -16.07 -16.20
C VAL A 122 -3.52 -17.12 -16.28
N LEU A 123 -3.28 -18.24 -16.98
CA LEU A 123 -4.22 -19.36 -17.02
C LEU A 123 -4.45 -19.95 -15.63
N ALA A 124 -3.39 -20.14 -14.83
CA ALA A 124 -3.49 -20.60 -13.45
C ALA A 124 -4.25 -19.58 -12.57
N ALA A 125 -4.02 -18.28 -12.75
CA ALA A 125 -4.74 -17.23 -12.02
C ALA A 125 -6.22 -17.19 -12.38
N LEU A 126 -6.57 -17.31 -13.66
CA LEU A 126 -7.95 -17.43 -14.15
C LEU A 126 -8.63 -18.70 -13.62
N ALA A 127 -7.95 -19.85 -13.69
CA ALA A 127 -8.46 -21.12 -13.18
C ALA A 127 -8.71 -21.02 -11.67
N ARG A 128 -7.78 -20.47 -10.90
CA ARG A 128 -7.99 -20.23 -9.46
C ARG A 128 -9.16 -19.29 -9.21
N TRP A 129 -9.29 -18.22 -9.99
CA TRP A 129 -10.38 -17.26 -9.86
C TRP A 129 -11.76 -17.86 -10.13
N ILE A 130 -11.87 -18.83 -11.04
CA ILE A 130 -13.14 -19.49 -11.37
C ILE A 130 -13.42 -20.66 -10.43
N LEU A 131 -12.42 -21.49 -10.16
CA LEU A 131 -12.58 -22.77 -9.47
C LEU A 131 -12.50 -22.64 -7.93
N VAL A 132 -11.63 -21.77 -7.42
CA VAL A 132 -11.37 -21.61 -5.97
C VAL A 132 -11.21 -20.12 -5.62
N PRO A 133 -12.28 -19.33 -5.77
CA PRO A 133 -12.17 -17.89 -5.62
C PRO A 133 -11.91 -17.53 -4.14
N PRO A 134 -10.91 -16.69 -3.83
CA PRO A 134 -10.55 -16.44 -2.43
C PRO A 134 -11.65 -15.65 -1.70
N LYS A 135 -12.06 -16.11 -0.51
CA LYS A 135 -13.16 -15.54 0.29
C LYS A 135 -13.04 -14.02 0.50
N ARG A 136 -11.82 -13.50 0.65
CA ARG A 136 -11.54 -12.05 0.85
C ARG A 136 -11.99 -11.14 -0.31
N TYR A 137 -12.35 -11.68 -1.47
CA TYR A 137 -12.87 -10.91 -2.61
C TYR A 137 -14.41 -10.84 -2.69
N PHE A 138 -15.12 -11.43 -1.73
CA PHE A 138 -16.59 -11.42 -1.65
C PHE A 138 -17.11 -10.72 -0.40
N GLY A 139 -16.29 -9.86 0.21
CA GLY A 139 -16.76 -8.97 1.27
C GLY A 139 -17.77 -7.95 0.72
N PRO A 140 -18.67 -7.43 1.57
CA PRO A 140 -19.69 -6.45 1.17
C PRO A 140 -19.10 -5.18 0.54
N GLU A 141 -17.85 -4.84 0.86
CA GLU A 141 -17.14 -3.69 0.31
C GLU A 141 -16.60 -3.90 -1.12
N VAL A 142 -16.64 -5.12 -1.65
CA VAL A 142 -16.10 -5.44 -2.99
C VAL A 142 -17.24 -5.45 -4.01
N SER A 143 -17.31 -4.41 -4.84
CA SER A 143 -18.33 -4.30 -5.89
C SER A 143 -18.17 -5.37 -6.98
N ALA A 144 -19.26 -5.64 -7.71
CA ALA A 144 -19.22 -6.55 -8.86
C ALA A 144 -18.26 -6.07 -9.96
N HIS A 145 -18.13 -4.75 -10.14
CA HIS A 145 -17.21 -4.15 -11.09
C HIS A 145 -15.75 -4.51 -10.78
N VAL A 146 -15.33 -4.43 -9.51
CA VAL A 146 -13.96 -4.79 -9.08
C VAL A 146 -13.63 -6.26 -9.39
N ARG A 147 -14.63 -7.15 -9.35
CA ARG A 147 -14.49 -8.56 -9.72
C ARG A 147 -14.37 -8.75 -11.23
N LEU A 148 -15.21 -8.07 -12.01
CA LEU A 148 -15.14 -8.09 -13.48
C LEU A 148 -13.81 -7.56 -13.99
N ASP A 149 -13.29 -6.48 -13.39
CA ASP A 149 -12.00 -5.90 -13.73
C ASP A 149 -10.87 -6.93 -13.60
N ALA A 150 -10.92 -7.82 -12.58
CA ALA A 150 -9.92 -8.87 -12.39
C ALA A 150 -9.83 -9.79 -13.61
N SER A 151 -10.98 -10.29 -14.04
CA SER A 151 -11.09 -11.21 -15.18
C SER A 151 -10.71 -10.50 -16.47
N LEU A 152 -11.18 -9.27 -16.67
CA LEU A 152 -10.90 -8.47 -17.86
C LEU A 152 -9.39 -8.24 -18.03
N ILE A 153 -8.70 -7.84 -16.97
CA ILE A 153 -7.25 -7.63 -16.97
C ILE A 153 -6.51 -8.92 -17.33
N LEU A 154 -6.86 -10.04 -16.71
CA LEU A 154 -6.20 -11.33 -17.00
C LEU A 154 -6.44 -11.77 -18.46
N CYS A 155 -7.65 -11.62 -18.97
CA CYS A 155 -7.97 -11.89 -20.37
C CYS A 155 -7.20 -10.97 -21.33
N LEU A 156 -7.03 -9.69 -20.98
CA LEU A 156 -6.28 -8.73 -21.78
C LEU A 156 -4.78 -9.05 -21.79
N ILE A 157 -4.20 -9.43 -20.65
CA ILE A 157 -2.81 -9.91 -20.59
C ILE A 157 -2.64 -11.17 -21.44
N LEU A 158 -3.58 -12.12 -21.36
CA LEU A 158 -3.56 -13.32 -22.20
C LEU A 158 -3.62 -12.97 -23.69
N LEU A 159 -4.50 -12.04 -24.08
CA LEU A 159 -4.59 -11.54 -25.46
C LEU A 159 -3.27 -10.93 -25.92
N ILE A 160 -2.63 -10.11 -25.10
CA ILE A 160 -1.31 -9.51 -25.38
C ILE A 160 -0.26 -10.61 -25.58
N MET A 161 -0.21 -11.62 -24.72
CA MET A 161 0.77 -12.71 -24.84
C MET A 161 0.52 -13.58 -26.09
N VAL A 162 -0.73 -13.97 -26.35
CA VAL A 162 -1.09 -14.82 -27.50
C VAL A 162 -0.81 -14.08 -28.81
N SER A 163 -1.18 -12.80 -28.89
CA SER A 163 -0.89 -11.97 -30.07
C SER A 163 0.61 -11.77 -30.28
N MET A 164 1.41 -11.60 -29.22
CA MET A 164 2.88 -11.55 -29.31
C MET A 164 3.46 -12.84 -29.93
N PHE A 165 3.07 -14.00 -29.40
CA PHE A 165 3.52 -15.29 -29.93
C PHE A 165 3.07 -15.52 -31.37
N GLY A 166 1.85 -15.08 -31.72
CA GLY A 166 1.32 -15.11 -33.08
C GLY A 166 2.12 -14.25 -34.05
N THR A 167 2.46 -13.01 -33.66
CA THR A 167 3.33 -12.12 -34.44
C THR A 167 4.69 -12.77 -34.68
N ASN A 168 5.32 -13.28 -33.63
CA ASN A 168 6.64 -13.90 -33.72
C ASN A 168 6.61 -15.21 -34.55
N ALA A 169 5.54 -16.00 -34.45
CA ALA A 169 5.37 -17.24 -35.22
C ALA A 169 5.18 -16.95 -36.72
N ALA A 170 4.31 -15.99 -37.07
CA ALA A 170 4.11 -15.58 -38.45
C ALA A 170 5.37 -14.95 -39.05
N GLN A 171 6.13 -14.16 -38.27
CA GLN A 171 7.42 -13.62 -38.68
C GLN A 171 8.45 -14.74 -38.94
N THR A 172 8.50 -15.74 -38.07
CA THR A 172 9.39 -16.91 -38.22
C THR A 172 9.06 -17.67 -39.51
N ALA A 173 7.77 -17.93 -39.77
CA ALA A 173 7.31 -18.58 -40.99
C ALA A 173 7.62 -17.77 -42.27
N LEU A 174 7.54 -16.44 -42.23
CA LEU A 174 7.92 -15.55 -43.34
C LEU A 174 9.42 -15.54 -43.62
N SER A 175 10.25 -15.55 -42.57
CA SER A 175 11.71 -15.47 -42.70
C SER A 175 12.35 -16.79 -43.12
N GLY A 176 11.69 -17.92 -42.88
CA GLY A 176 12.28 -19.26 -43.03
C GLY A 176 13.36 -19.60 -42.00
N GLU A 177 13.73 -18.67 -41.12
CA GLU A 177 14.75 -18.87 -40.09
C GLU A 177 14.15 -19.40 -38.79
N MET A 178 14.16 -20.72 -38.61
CA MET A 178 13.86 -21.32 -37.30
C MET A 178 15.00 -21.02 -36.31
N ARG A 179 14.86 -19.94 -35.54
CA ARG A 179 15.82 -19.58 -34.50
C ARG A 179 15.57 -20.43 -33.26
N ARG A 180 16.56 -21.23 -32.82
CA ARG A 180 16.48 -22.03 -31.57
C ARG A 180 16.09 -21.19 -30.35
N ALA A 181 16.48 -19.92 -30.32
CA ALA A 181 16.12 -18.98 -29.27
C ALA A 181 14.61 -18.66 -29.21
N ARG A 182 13.89 -18.72 -30.33
CA ARG A 182 12.44 -18.52 -30.40
C ARG A 182 11.69 -19.84 -30.42
N PHE A 183 11.87 -20.65 -29.38
CA PHE A 183 11.43 -22.05 -29.40
C PHE A 183 9.90 -22.22 -29.41
N VAL A 184 9.13 -21.36 -28.72
CA VAL A 184 7.66 -21.45 -28.73
C VAL A 184 7.15 -20.98 -30.07
N SER A 185 7.57 -19.79 -30.51
CA SER A 185 7.14 -19.23 -31.80
C SER A 185 7.59 -20.06 -32.99
N SER A 186 8.76 -20.73 -32.94
CA SER A 186 9.19 -21.64 -34.01
C SER A 186 8.32 -22.89 -34.11
N ARG A 187 7.77 -23.37 -32.99
CA ARG A 187 6.80 -24.49 -32.99
C ARG A 187 5.45 -24.03 -33.52
N LEU A 188 4.99 -22.86 -33.11
CA LEU A 188 3.75 -22.27 -33.61
C LEU A 188 3.86 -21.86 -35.10
N ALA A 189 5.05 -21.56 -35.59
CA ALA A 189 5.28 -21.18 -36.99
C ALA A 189 4.82 -22.27 -37.97
N SER A 190 4.85 -23.55 -37.59
CA SER A 190 4.38 -24.65 -38.44
C SER A 190 2.91 -24.53 -38.82
N LEU A 191 2.10 -23.80 -38.06
CA LEU A 191 0.69 -23.52 -38.38
C LEU A 191 0.54 -22.58 -39.59
N PHE A 192 1.60 -21.85 -39.96
CA PHE A 192 1.59 -20.85 -41.02
C PHE A 192 2.49 -21.22 -42.22
N ILE A 193 3.36 -22.23 -42.08
CA ILE A 193 4.24 -22.68 -43.16
C ILE A 193 3.40 -23.16 -44.35
N GLY A 194 3.70 -22.65 -45.55
CA GLY A 194 2.97 -22.98 -46.78
C GLY A 194 1.66 -22.20 -46.98
N SER A 195 1.25 -21.37 -46.02
CA SER A 195 0.08 -20.50 -46.17
C SER A 195 0.43 -19.25 -47.00
N SER A 196 -0.32 -19.00 -48.08
CA SER A 196 -0.25 -17.73 -48.84
C SER A 196 -0.69 -16.52 -48.00
N SER A 197 -1.41 -16.75 -46.90
CA SER A 197 -1.98 -15.71 -46.03
C SER A 197 -1.10 -15.38 -44.82
N VAL A 198 0.11 -15.94 -44.70
CA VAL A 198 0.98 -15.72 -43.52
C VAL A 198 1.27 -14.24 -43.26
N ARG A 199 1.41 -13.43 -44.32
CA ARG A 199 1.60 -11.98 -44.17
C ARG A 199 0.38 -11.29 -43.57
N ALA A 200 -0.83 -11.70 -43.97
CA ALA A 200 -2.06 -11.16 -43.40
C ALA A 200 -2.18 -11.52 -41.91
N TRP A 201 -1.88 -12.76 -41.54
CA TRP A 201 -1.85 -13.19 -40.14
C TRP A 201 -0.83 -12.43 -39.30
N PHE A 202 0.36 -12.17 -39.84
CA PHE A 202 1.35 -11.32 -39.18
C PHE A 202 0.75 -9.94 -38.84
N GLU A 203 0.12 -9.28 -39.82
CA GLU A 203 -0.48 -7.95 -39.61
C GLU A 203 -1.62 -8.00 -38.58
N VAL A 204 -2.50 -9.03 -38.64
CA VAL A 204 -3.57 -9.21 -37.65
C VAL A 204 -3.01 -9.32 -36.24
N PHE A 205 -2.08 -10.26 -36.00
CA PHE A 205 -1.51 -10.43 -34.66
C PHE A 205 -0.74 -9.20 -34.19
N TRP A 206 0.03 -8.56 -35.08
CA TRP A 206 0.81 -7.37 -34.74
C TRP A 206 -0.08 -6.19 -34.37
N TRP A 207 -1.13 -5.91 -35.14
CA TRP A 207 -2.11 -4.87 -34.80
C TRP A 207 -2.89 -5.21 -33.54
N THR A 208 -3.37 -6.45 -33.39
CA THR A 208 -4.05 -6.90 -32.17
C THR A 208 -3.16 -6.71 -30.95
N HIS A 209 -1.88 -7.09 -31.02
CA HIS A 209 -0.93 -6.92 -29.93
C HIS A 209 -0.77 -5.45 -29.54
N LEU A 210 -0.47 -4.58 -30.50
CA LEU A 210 -0.26 -3.15 -30.22
C LEU A 210 -1.51 -2.45 -29.72
N LEU A 211 -2.67 -2.71 -30.33
CA LEU A 211 -3.93 -2.13 -29.88
C LEU A 211 -4.30 -2.64 -28.48
N ALA A 212 -4.06 -3.91 -28.17
CA ALA A 212 -4.27 -4.46 -26.84
C ALA A 212 -3.32 -3.83 -25.81
N VAL A 213 -2.04 -3.64 -26.14
CA VAL A 213 -1.06 -2.99 -25.25
C VAL A 213 -1.42 -1.52 -25.00
N LEU A 214 -1.71 -0.75 -26.05
CA LEU A 214 -2.08 0.67 -25.93
C LEU A 214 -3.44 0.87 -25.25
N GLY A 215 -4.40 -0.02 -25.51
CA GLY A 215 -5.67 -0.06 -24.82
C GLY A 215 -5.50 -0.39 -23.34
N PHE A 216 -4.68 -1.40 -23.01
CA PHE A 216 -4.37 -1.76 -21.64
C PHE A 216 -3.73 -0.60 -20.88
N LEU A 217 -2.73 0.06 -21.46
CA LEU A 217 -2.05 1.23 -20.89
C LEU A 217 -3.06 2.33 -20.48
N ASN A 218 -4.04 2.60 -21.34
CA ASN A 218 -5.04 3.64 -21.11
C ASN A 218 -6.21 3.20 -20.23
N TYR A 219 -6.36 1.90 -20.00
CA TYR A 219 -7.30 1.35 -19.03
C TYR A 219 -6.72 1.34 -17.60
N LEU A 220 -5.38 1.36 -17.44
CA LEU A 220 -4.74 1.37 -16.11
C LEU A 220 -5.27 2.46 -15.17
N PRO A 221 -5.39 3.75 -15.58
CA PRO A 221 -5.81 4.84 -14.68
C PRO A 221 -7.24 4.74 -14.14
N PHE A 222 -8.05 3.83 -14.69
CA PHE A 222 -9.47 3.67 -14.37
C PHE A 222 -9.77 2.30 -13.77
N SER A 223 -8.73 1.51 -13.46
CA SER A 223 -8.89 0.16 -12.94
C SER A 223 -8.00 -0.06 -11.73
N LYS A 224 -8.29 -1.12 -10.97
CA LYS A 224 -7.41 -1.58 -9.88
C LYS A 224 -5.99 -1.96 -10.34
N HIS A 225 -5.73 -2.04 -11.65
CA HIS A 225 -4.40 -2.29 -12.20
C HIS A 225 -3.50 -1.06 -12.22
N LEU A 226 -4.01 0.12 -11.85
CA LEU A 226 -3.21 1.33 -11.64
C LEU A 226 -1.98 1.09 -10.74
N HIS A 227 -2.05 0.10 -9.84
CA HIS A 227 -0.94 -0.30 -8.98
C HIS A 227 0.35 -0.63 -9.74
N VAL A 228 0.30 -1.05 -11.01
CA VAL A 228 1.51 -1.27 -11.81
C VAL A 228 2.33 0.02 -11.96
N ILE A 229 1.66 1.17 -11.97
CA ILE A 229 2.30 2.49 -12.03
C ILE A 229 2.59 3.02 -10.62
N THR A 230 1.64 2.90 -9.70
CA THR A 230 1.71 3.58 -8.38
C THR A 230 2.45 2.79 -7.30
N ALA A 231 2.55 1.45 -7.39
CA ALA A 231 3.15 0.63 -6.34
C ALA A 231 4.65 0.90 -6.14
N ILE A 232 5.43 1.06 -7.21
CA ILE A 232 6.88 1.34 -7.09
C ILE A 232 7.11 2.71 -6.40
N PRO A 233 6.48 3.82 -6.85
CA PRO A 233 6.50 5.08 -6.11
C PRO A 233 6.03 4.93 -4.66
N ASN A 234 4.95 4.21 -4.41
CA ASN A 234 4.41 4.09 -3.05
C ASN A 234 5.37 3.36 -2.10
N VAL A 235 6.02 2.29 -2.58
CA VAL A 235 7.08 1.60 -1.84
C VAL A 235 8.27 2.54 -1.57
N PHE A 236 8.67 3.33 -2.57
CA PHE A 236 9.75 4.32 -2.41
C PHE A 236 9.42 5.36 -1.32
N PHE A 237 8.19 5.88 -1.32
CA PHE A 237 7.73 6.91 -0.39
C PHE A 237 7.19 6.36 0.94
N SER A 238 7.25 5.05 1.16
CA SER A 238 6.84 4.44 2.43
C SER A 238 7.68 4.94 3.61
N SER A 239 7.11 4.93 4.81
CA SER A 239 7.76 5.41 6.02
C SER A 239 8.99 4.58 6.38
N LEU A 240 10.09 5.28 6.65
CA LEU A 240 11.32 4.72 7.20
C LEU A 240 11.36 4.79 8.73
N GLU A 241 10.36 5.43 9.34
CA GLU A 241 10.25 5.55 10.79
C GLU A 241 10.00 4.18 11.45
N PRO A 242 10.42 4.01 12.72
CA PRO A 242 10.15 2.80 13.48
C PRO A 242 8.67 2.40 13.43
N PRO A 243 8.36 1.10 13.28
CA PRO A 243 6.99 0.64 13.25
C PRO A 243 6.18 1.10 14.47
N GLY A 244 5.04 1.74 14.21
CA GLY A 244 4.14 2.24 15.25
C GLY A 244 4.42 3.66 15.72
N ARG A 245 5.50 4.32 15.25
CA ARG A 245 5.74 5.75 15.50
C ARG A 245 4.64 6.58 14.82
N LEU A 246 4.03 7.47 15.59
CA LEU A 246 3.04 8.43 15.13
C LEU A 246 3.67 9.81 14.96
N ALA A 247 3.27 10.54 13.92
CA ALA A 247 3.68 11.93 13.74
C ALA A 247 3.20 12.78 14.94
N LYS A 248 4.05 13.69 15.43
CA LYS A 248 3.66 14.67 16.46
C LYS A 248 2.79 15.74 15.79
N LEU A 249 1.65 16.04 16.40
CA LEU A 249 0.81 17.17 15.97
C LEU A 249 1.37 18.47 16.53
N ASN A 250 1.40 19.55 15.75
CA ASN A 250 1.71 20.87 16.28
C ASN A 250 0.46 21.47 16.93
N LEU A 251 0.35 21.35 18.26
CA LEU A 251 -0.78 21.90 19.01
C LEU A 251 -0.66 23.41 19.25
N GLU A 252 0.52 23.98 19.00
CA GLU A 252 0.83 25.41 19.19
C GLU A 252 0.62 26.23 17.90
N ASP A 253 0.12 25.61 16.83
CA ASP A 253 -0.17 26.32 15.58
C ASP A 253 -1.42 27.19 15.75
N GLU A 254 -1.21 28.49 15.97
CA GLU A 254 -2.28 29.48 16.11
C GLU A 254 -3.15 29.62 14.85
N ASN A 255 -2.70 29.12 13.69
CA ASN A 255 -3.46 29.15 12.45
C ASN A 255 -4.25 27.85 12.20
N ALA A 256 -4.18 26.87 13.10
CA ALA A 256 -4.90 25.62 12.94
C ALA A 256 -6.39 25.81 13.23
N GLU A 257 -7.22 25.75 12.18
CA GLU A 257 -8.69 25.75 12.31
C GLU A 257 -9.22 24.43 12.90
N GLN A 258 -8.48 23.34 12.70
CA GLN A 258 -8.83 22.00 13.18
C GLN A 258 -7.58 21.13 13.34
N PHE A 259 -7.72 20.05 14.11
CA PHE A 259 -6.69 19.06 14.34
C PHE A 259 -7.10 17.71 13.76
N GLY A 260 -6.16 16.95 13.20
CA GLY A 260 -6.47 15.67 12.54
C GLY A 260 -7.05 15.85 11.13
N ALA A 261 -7.87 14.89 10.69
CA ALA A 261 -8.45 14.85 9.36
C ALA A 261 -9.96 14.54 9.36
N ALA A 262 -10.75 15.42 8.75
CA ALA A 262 -12.19 15.21 8.53
C ALA A 262 -12.49 14.72 7.11
N ASP A 263 -11.70 15.19 6.13
CA ASP A 263 -11.85 14.88 4.72
C ASP A 263 -10.49 14.65 4.02
N VAL A 264 -10.50 14.23 2.75
CA VAL A 264 -9.29 13.92 1.98
C VAL A 264 -8.34 15.11 1.78
N ARG A 265 -8.83 16.35 1.88
CA ARG A 265 -7.99 17.57 1.86
C ARG A 265 -7.12 17.70 3.10
N ASP A 266 -7.54 17.08 4.20
CA ASP A 266 -6.79 17.08 5.45
C ASP A 266 -5.69 16.02 5.49
N LEU A 267 -5.78 15.03 4.61
CA LEU A 267 -4.79 13.98 4.43
C LEU A 267 -3.62 14.49 3.59
N THR A 268 -2.45 13.86 3.74
CA THR A 268 -1.28 14.19 2.93
C THR A 268 -1.37 13.62 1.52
N TRP A 269 -0.62 14.19 0.57
CA TRP A 269 -0.52 13.62 -0.79
C TRP A 269 -0.11 12.14 -0.79
N LYS A 270 0.67 11.69 0.20
CA LYS A 270 1.11 10.30 0.35
C LYS A 270 -0.02 9.40 0.81
N GLN A 271 -0.87 9.87 1.72
CA GLN A 271 -2.09 9.15 2.14
C GLN A 271 -3.10 9.05 0.98
N LEU A 272 -3.17 10.06 0.12
CA LEU A 272 -3.97 9.98 -1.12
C LEU A 272 -3.37 8.99 -2.12
N LEU A 273 -2.04 8.98 -2.30
CA LEU A 273 -1.34 8.01 -3.14
C LEU A 273 -1.58 6.57 -2.68
N ASP A 274 -1.66 6.35 -1.37
CA ASP A 274 -2.01 5.05 -0.79
C ASP A 274 -3.39 4.56 -1.26
N GLY A 275 -4.38 5.46 -1.34
CA GLY A 275 -5.69 5.21 -1.95
C GLY A 275 -5.58 4.69 -3.38
N PHE A 276 -4.87 5.42 -4.25
CA PHE A 276 -4.66 5.06 -5.65
C PHE A 276 -3.73 3.84 -5.85
N THR A 277 -2.99 3.43 -4.82
CA THR A 277 -2.12 2.26 -4.86
C THR A 277 -2.83 0.99 -4.40
N CYS A 278 -3.96 1.11 -3.70
CA CYS A 278 -4.73 -0.04 -3.22
C CYS A 278 -5.13 -0.97 -4.37
N THR A 279 -4.70 -2.24 -4.25
CA THR A 279 -4.97 -3.29 -5.25
C THR A 279 -6.24 -4.08 -4.95
N ASP A 280 -6.99 -3.67 -3.92
CA ASP A 280 -8.20 -4.31 -3.40
C ASP A 280 -8.03 -5.81 -3.02
N CYS A 281 -6.79 -6.24 -2.77
CA CYS A 281 -6.46 -7.66 -2.55
C CYS A 281 -7.01 -8.23 -1.23
N GLY A 282 -7.28 -7.37 -0.25
CA GLY A 282 -7.88 -7.76 1.03
C GLY A 282 -6.94 -8.46 2.01
N ARG A 283 -5.61 -8.51 1.75
CA ARG A 283 -4.63 -9.07 2.70
C ARG A 283 -4.69 -8.37 4.06
N CYS A 284 -4.80 -7.04 4.04
CA CYS A 284 -4.92 -6.23 5.24
C CYS A 284 -6.19 -6.53 6.04
N THR A 285 -7.31 -6.80 5.36
CA THR A 285 -8.57 -7.20 5.99
C THR A 285 -8.51 -8.61 6.56
N SER A 286 -7.91 -9.57 5.85
CA SER A 286 -7.82 -10.96 6.32
C SER A 286 -6.98 -11.16 7.57
N VAL A 287 -6.11 -10.21 7.92
CA VAL A 287 -5.28 -10.25 9.15
C VAL A 287 -5.75 -9.23 10.20
N CYS A 288 -6.82 -8.48 9.93
CA CYS A 288 -7.33 -7.50 10.86
C CYS A 288 -8.05 -8.21 12.02
N PRO A 289 -7.57 -8.09 13.28
CA PRO A 289 -8.21 -8.79 14.40
C PRO A 289 -9.65 -8.34 14.60
N ALA A 290 -9.96 -7.06 14.39
CA ALA A 290 -11.32 -6.55 14.48
C ALA A 290 -12.25 -7.22 13.45
N ASN A 291 -11.81 -7.31 12.19
CA ASN A 291 -12.59 -7.94 11.12
C ASN A 291 -12.82 -9.43 11.38
N ILE A 292 -11.78 -10.14 11.80
CA ILE A 292 -11.85 -11.59 12.08
C ILE A 292 -12.86 -11.88 13.20
N THR A 293 -13.01 -10.97 14.17
CA THR A 293 -13.99 -11.09 15.25
C THR A 293 -15.41 -10.60 14.88
N GLY A 294 -15.66 -10.27 13.61
CA GLY A 294 -16.98 -9.84 13.14
C GLY A 294 -17.29 -8.35 13.32
N LYS A 295 -16.33 -7.52 13.74
CA LYS A 295 -16.51 -6.06 13.74
C LYS A 295 -16.45 -5.51 12.32
N ILE A 296 -17.08 -4.36 12.11
CA ILE A 296 -17.27 -3.80 10.76
C ILE A 296 -15.99 -3.26 10.09
N LEU A 297 -14.89 -3.06 10.83
CA LEU A 297 -13.64 -2.53 10.27
C LEU A 297 -13.04 -3.45 9.20
N SER A 298 -12.92 -2.92 7.99
CA SER A 298 -12.07 -3.46 6.92
C SER A 298 -10.99 -2.43 6.57
N PRO A 299 -9.70 -2.66 6.93
CA PRO A 299 -8.63 -1.72 6.56
C PRO A 299 -8.55 -1.46 5.06
N ARG A 300 -8.88 -2.47 4.23
CA ARG A 300 -9.00 -2.29 2.78
C ARG A 300 -10.05 -1.23 2.44
N LYS A 301 -11.26 -1.32 3.03
CA LYS A 301 -12.36 -0.39 2.77
C LYS A 301 -11.96 1.05 3.09
N ILE A 302 -11.33 1.30 4.24
CA ILE A 302 -10.80 2.62 4.61
C ILE A 302 -9.96 3.25 3.48
N ILE A 303 -9.05 2.47 2.88
CA ILE A 303 -8.19 2.97 1.79
C ILE A 303 -8.95 3.14 0.47
N MET A 304 -9.90 2.24 0.17
CA MET A 304 -10.79 2.37 -0.99
C MET A 304 -11.66 3.62 -0.90
N ASP A 305 -12.18 3.94 0.29
CA ASP A 305 -13.02 5.11 0.54
C ASP A 305 -12.22 6.41 0.39
N ILE A 306 -10.94 6.42 0.80
CA ILE A 306 -10.02 7.55 0.51
C ILE A 306 -9.89 7.75 -1.00
N ARG A 307 -9.65 6.67 -1.77
CA ARG A 307 -9.57 6.75 -3.23
C ARG A 307 -10.86 7.29 -3.82
N GLN A 308 -12.00 6.70 -3.47
CA GLN A 308 -13.31 7.11 -3.97
C GLN A 308 -13.59 8.58 -3.66
N ARG A 309 -13.42 9.00 -2.40
CA ARG A 309 -13.64 10.38 -1.99
C ARG A 309 -12.70 11.35 -2.72
N THR A 310 -11.45 10.95 -2.97
CA THR A 310 -10.51 11.77 -3.75
C THR A 310 -10.93 11.88 -5.21
N GLU A 311 -11.37 10.79 -5.84
CA GLU A 311 -11.85 10.78 -7.22
C GLU A 311 -13.12 11.63 -7.42
N GLU A 312 -13.99 11.68 -6.40
CA GLU A 312 -15.21 12.49 -6.42
C GLU A 312 -14.93 13.98 -6.16
N LEU A 313 -14.07 14.31 -5.19
CA LEU A 313 -13.85 15.70 -4.76
C LEU A 313 -12.77 16.43 -5.57
N ALA A 314 -11.67 15.77 -5.93
CA ALA A 314 -10.53 16.42 -6.60
C ALA A 314 -10.91 17.13 -7.92
N PRO A 315 -11.76 16.57 -8.80
CA PRO A 315 -12.19 17.26 -10.02
C PRO A 315 -12.89 18.59 -9.72
N LEU A 316 -13.69 18.65 -8.66
CA LEU A 316 -14.45 19.85 -8.26
C LEU A 316 -13.54 20.93 -7.69
N ILE A 317 -12.49 20.55 -6.96
CA ILE A 317 -11.48 21.49 -6.45
C ILE A 317 -10.64 22.07 -7.60
N VAL A 318 -10.21 21.22 -8.53
CA VAL A 318 -9.31 21.63 -9.62
C VAL A 318 -10.05 22.38 -10.74
N GLY A 319 -11.29 21.98 -11.05
CA GLY A 319 -12.09 22.51 -12.16
C GLY A 319 -13.13 23.55 -11.77
N GLY A 320 -13.40 23.73 -10.47
CA GLY A 320 -14.48 24.58 -9.95
C GLY A 320 -15.74 23.80 -9.61
N ILE A 321 -16.48 24.28 -8.61
CA ILE A 321 -17.70 23.65 -8.09
C ILE A 321 -18.91 24.23 -8.82
N GLY A 322 -19.50 23.46 -9.74
CA GLY A 322 -20.82 23.76 -10.32
C GLY A 322 -21.98 23.36 -9.40
N GLU A 323 -23.22 23.65 -9.81
CA GLU A 323 -24.45 23.26 -9.09
C GLU A 323 -24.47 21.77 -8.73
N ASP A 324 -24.20 20.88 -9.71
CA ASP A 324 -24.18 19.42 -9.52
C ASP A 324 -23.06 18.95 -8.55
N GLY A 325 -22.03 19.77 -8.36
CA GLY A 325 -20.90 19.47 -7.47
C GLY A 325 -21.18 19.79 -6.00
N LYS A 326 -22.26 20.53 -5.69
CA LYS A 326 -22.55 20.98 -4.32
C LYS A 326 -22.87 19.81 -3.37
N GLU A 327 -23.61 18.81 -3.82
CA GLU A 327 -23.93 17.64 -3.00
C GLU A 327 -22.66 16.86 -2.64
N ILE A 328 -21.79 16.62 -3.63
CA ILE A 328 -20.51 15.93 -3.44
C ILE A 328 -19.59 16.75 -2.54
N ALA A 329 -19.54 18.07 -2.72
CA ALA A 329 -18.74 18.96 -1.88
C ALA A 329 -19.24 19.01 -0.42
N GLY A 330 -20.54 18.79 -0.18
CA GLY A 330 -21.14 18.74 1.15
C GLY A 330 -20.86 17.45 1.94
N LYS A 331 -20.45 16.37 1.28
CA LYS A 331 -19.99 15.13 1.94
C LYS A 331 -18.58 15.34 2.48
N ARG A 332 -18.15 14.50 3.43
CA ARG A 332 -16.76 14.43 3.91
C ARG A 332 -16.35 12.96 4.07
N LEU A 333 -15.06 12.66 4.02
CA LEU A 333 -14.55 11.29 4.17
C LEU A 333 -15.11 10.61 5.44
N LEU A 334 -15.04 11.31 6.56
CA LEU A 334 -15.63 10.90 7.84
C LEU A 334 -17.17 11.00 7.80
N ASP A 335 -17.88 10.08 8.44
CA ASP A 335 -19.34 9.96 8.49
C ASP A 335 -20.05 9.64 7.15
N SER A 336 -19.58 10.15 6.00
CA SER A 336 -20.23 9.87 4.70
C SER A 336 -19.72 8.59 4.03
N TYR A 337 -18.44 8.24 4.24
CA TYR A 337 -17.82 7.04 3.65
C TYR A 337 -17.27 6.11 4.74
N ILE A 338 -16.63 6.69 5.75
CA ILE A 338 -16.04 5.98 6.89
C ILE A 338 -16.79 6.33 8.16
N THR A 339 -17.33 5.33 8.83
CA THR A 339 -18.09 5.48 10.07
C THR A 339 -17.18 5.55 11.29
N GLU A 340 -17.65 6.19 12.37
CA GLU A 340 -16.96 6.17 13.65
C GLU A 340 -16.72 4.75 14.18
N GLU A 341 -17.69 3.86 14.04
CA GLU A 341 -17.57 2.48 14.53
C GLU A 341 -16.42 1.73 13.84
N GLU A 342 -16.22 1.94 12.53
CA GLU A 342 -15.04 1.42 11.81
C GLU A 342 -13.74 1.95 12.42
N LEU A 343 -13.68 3.26 12.69
CA LEU A 343 -12.50 3.90 13.27
C LEU A 343 -12.20 3.35 14.66
N TRP A 344 -13.19 3.29 15.55
CA TRP A 344 -13.03 2.86 16.95
C TRP A 344 -12.76 1.36 17.09
N ALA A 345 -13.18 0.54 16.12
CA ALA A 345 -12.83 -0.88 16.07
C ALA A 345 -11.32 -1.14 15.85
N CYS A 346 -10.55 -0.18 15.32
CA CYS A 346 -9.12 -0.34 15.06
C CYS A 346 -8.32 -0.47 16.36
N THR A 347 -7.58 -1.58 16.52
CA THR A 347 -6.68 -1.78 17.67
C THR A 347 -5.31 -1.14 17.49
N THR A 348 -5.05 -0.51 16.34
CA THR A 348 -3.76 0.11 15.97
C THR A 348 -2.55 -0.85 15.99
N CYS A 349 -2.80 -2.16 15.91
CA CYS A 349 -1.78 -3.24 15.94
C CYS A 349 -0.88 -3.31 14.69
N ARG A 350 -1.20 -2.57 13.63
CA ARG A 350 -0.42 -2.47 12.38
C ARG A 350 -0.31 -3.76 11.54
N ALA A 351 -1.00 -4.84 11.89
CA ALA A 351 -1.02 -6.08 11.09
C ALA A 351 -1.37 -5.84 9.60
N CYS A 352 -2.31 -4.91 9.33
CA CYS A 352 -2.68 -4.51 7.97
C CYS A 352 -1.52 -3.94 7.14
N MET A 353 -0.67 -3.13 7.75
CA MET A 353 0.49 -2.50 7.08
C MET A 353 1.65 -3.49 6.93
N GLU A 354 1.81 -4.40 7.88
CA GLU A 354 2.80 -5.48 7.77
C GLU A 354 2.51 -6.38 6.57
N GLU A 355 1.25 -6.75 6.37
CA GLU A 355 0.84 -7.64 5.28
C GLU A 355 0.58 -6.94 3.94
N CYS A 356 0.54 -5.60 3.90
CA CYS A 356 0.33 -4.87 2.66
C CYS A 356 1.55 -5.04 1.71
N PRO A 357 1.38 -5.65 0.52
CA PRO A 357 2.50 -5.91 -0.40
C PRO A 357 3.06 -4.63 -1.03
N VAL A 358 2.24 -3.57 -1.11
CA VAL A 358 2.56 -2.28 -1.73
C VAL A 358 2.75 -1.16 -0.70
N MET A 359 2.99 -1.54 0.57
CA MET A 359 3.42 -0.64 1.65
C MET A 359 2.45 0.52 1.99
N ILE A 360 1.13 0.26 1.93
CA ILE A 360 0.11 1.26 2.29
C ILE A 360 0.04 1.52 3.80
N GLU A 361 -0.03 2.79 4.19
CA GLU A 361 -0.04 3.27 5.58
C GLU A 361 -1.47 3.46 6.12
N HIS A 362 -2.11 2.36 6.51
CA HIS A 362 -3.50 2.34 6.96
C HIS A 362 -3.74 3.02 8.32
N VAL A 363 -2.86 2.75 9.30
CA VAL A 363 -3.07 3.16 10.69
C VAL A 363 -2.97 4.68 10.89
N PRO A 364 -2.00 5.40 10.28
CA PRO A 364 -1.93 6.86 10.40
C PRO A 364 -3.23 7.57 10.00
N VAL A 365 -3.85 7.19 8.88
CA VAL A 365 -5.10 7.82 8.41
C VAL A 365 -6.23 7.63 9.42
N ILE A 366 -6.38 6.42 10.00
CA ILE A 366 -7.37 6.15 11.05
C ILE A 366 -7.13 7.03 12.28
N LEU A 367 -5.85 7.20 12.67
CA LEU A 367 -5.49 8.01 13.83
C LEU A 367 -5.69 9.51 13.58
N ASP A 368 -5.45 10.00 12.36
CA ASP A 368 -5.73 11.39 12.01
C ASP A 368 -7.24 11.68 12.06
N MET A 369 -8.09 10.75 11.63
CA MET A 369 -9.54 10.88 11.80
C MET A 369 -9.97 10.81 13.28
N ARG A 370 -9.38 9.92 14.08
CA ARG A 370 -9.63 9.89 15.53
C ARG A 370 -9.20 11.19 16.22
N ARG A 371 -8.07 11.77 15.82
CA ARG A 371 -7.61 13.08 16.33
C ARG A 371 -8.63 14.17 16.04
N TYR A 372 -9.23 14.18 14.85
CA TYR A 372 -10.29 15.13 14.51
C TYR A 372 -11.53 14.96 15.38
N LEU A 373 -12.02 13.73 15.49
CA LEU A 373 -13.16 13.41 16.36
C LEU A 373 -12.92 13.88 17.80
N VAL A 374 -11.73 13.59 18.37
CA VAL A 374 -11.44 13.92 19.77
C VAL A 374 -11.11 15.39 20.00
N LEU A 375 -10.20 15.96 19.23
CA LEU A 375 -9.63 17.29 19.50
C LEU A 375 -10.47 18.42 18.93
N THR A 376 -11.23 18.17 17.86
CA THR A 376 -12.02 19.20 17.19
C THR A 376 -13.51 19.03 17.46
N GLU A 377 -14.05 17.83 17.36
CA GLU A 377 -15.49 17.60 17.57
C GLU A 377 -15.87 17.17 18.99
N SER A 378 -14.89 16.86 19.86
CA SER A 378 -15.14 16.28 21.20
C SER A 378 -16.05 15.03 21.15
N ARG A 379 -15.98 14.27 20.07
CA ARG A 379 -16.72 13.02 19.81
C ARG A 379 -15.81 11.82 20.04
N PHE A 380 -16.18 10.95 20.97
CA PHE A 380 -15.50 9.69 21.22
C PHE A 380 -16.39 8.76 22.06
N PRO A 381 -16.13 7.43 22.05
CA PRO A 381 -16.86 6.47 22.87
C PRO A 381 -16.85 6.85 24.36
N SER A 382 -17.98 6.64 25.03
CA SER A 382 -18.16 7.02 26.45
C SER A 382 -17.18 6.29 27.37
N GLU A 383 -16.76 5.08 27.01
CA GLU A 383 -15.75 4.29 27.72
C GLU A 383 -14.39 5.00 27.79
N LEU A 384 -14.06 5.86 26.80
CA LEU A 384 -12.82 6.63 26.80
C LEU A 384 -12.86 7.84 27.74
N GLN A 385 -14.05 8.34 28.09
CA GLN A 385 -14.18 9.52 28.96
C GLN A 385 -13.56 9.26 30.34
N GLY A 386 -13.88 8.11 30.94
CA GLY A 386 -13.31 7.70 32.21
C GLY A 386 -11.79 7.52 32.12
N ALA A 387 -11.30 6.93 31.01
CA ALA A 387 -9.88 6.72 30.79
C ALA A 387 -9.12 8.05 30.65
N PHE A 388 -9.64 9.02 29.88
CA PHE A 388 -9.03 10.34 29.72
C PHE A 388 -8.99 11.11 31.05
N LYS A 389 -10.10 11.12 31.80
CA LYS A 389 -10.13 11.75 33.12
C LYS A 389 -9.10 11.14 34.06
N ASN A 390 -9.01 9.81 34.12
CA ASN A 390 -8.03 9.13 34.98
C ASN A 390 -6.59 9.38 34.50
N LEU A 391 -6.34 9.47 33.20
CA LEU A 391 -5.01 9.79 32.68
C LEU A 391 -4.58 11.20 33.08
N GLU A 392 -5.52 12.15 33.08
CA GLU A 392 -5.29 13.53 33.48
C GLU A 392 -5.05 13.66 34.99
N THR A 393 -5.87 13.01 35.83
CA THR A 393 -5.80 13.18 37.29
C THR A 393 -4.93 12.18 38.03
N ASN A 394 -4.89 10.93 37.55
CA ASN A 394 -4.21 9.81 38.21
C ASN A 394 -2.98 9.31 37.43
N HIS A 395 -2.72 9.87 36.24
CA HIS A 395 -1.62 9.45 35.38
C HIS A 395 -1.65 7.94 35.03
N ALA A 396 -2.85 7.38 34.91
CA ALA A 396 -3.11 6.00 34.49
C ALA A 396 -4.51 5.90 33.85
N PRO A 397 -4.77 4.95 32.93
CA PRO A 397 -6.09 4.81 32.31
C PRO A 397 -7.18 4.29 33.28
N TRP A 398 -6.80 3.84 34.47
CA TRP A 398 -7.70 3.30 35.49
C TRP A 398 -7.79 4.23 36.71
N ALA A 399 -8.85 4.07 37.49
CA ALA A 399 -9.12 4.86 38.69
C ALA A 399 -8.33 4.40 39.93
N PHE A 400 -7.03 4.12 39.76
CA PHE A 400 -6.12 3.84 40.88
C PHE A 400 -5.46 5.14 41.34
N SER A 401 -5.13 5.22 42.63
CA SER A 401 -4.36 6.36 43.14
C SER A 401 -2.96 6.37 42.54
N HIS A 402 -2.49 7.55 42.16
CA HIS A 402 -1.12 7.73 41.71
C HIS A 402 -0.09 7.33 42.80
N GLN A 403 -0.43 7.54 44.06
CA GLN A 403 0.44 7.23 45.20
C GLN A 403 0.70 5.73 45.39
N THR A 404 -0.19 4.87 44.88
CA THR A 404 -0.03 3.42 44.98
C THR A 404 0.78 2.83 43.82
N ARG A 405 1.36 3.66 42.94
CA ARG A 405 2.07 3.19 41.74
C ARG A 405 3.24 2.26 42.06
N ALA A 406 3.94 2.50 43.16
CA ALA A 406 5.09 1.70 43.57
C ALA A 406 4.70 0.47 44.42
N ASP A 407 3.42 0.24 44.71
CA ASP A 407 2.98 -0.81 45.63
C ASP A 407 3.34 -2.22 45.14
N TRP A 408 3.37 -2.41 43.82
CA TRP A 408 3.80 -3.66 43.22
C TRP A 408 5.25 -4.02 43.58
N ALA A 409 6.10 -3.07 43.98
CA ALA A 409 7.52 -3.26 44.23
C ALA A 409 7.88 -3.46 45.71
N ARG A 410 6.94 -3.29 46.67
CA ARG A 410 7.23 -3.27 48.11
C ARG A 410 8.02 -4.48 48.64
N ASP A 411 7.78 -5.67 48.09
CA ASP A 411 8.48 -6.91 48.49
C ASP A 411 9.62 -7.30 47.51
N SER A 412 10.09 -6.35 46.72
CA SER A 412 11.13 -6.57 45.70
C SER A 412 12.40 -5.81 46.09
N GLU A 413 13.56 -6.40 45.83
CA GLU A 413 14.87 -5.75 46.03
C GLU A 413 15.17 -4.74 44.91
N ILE A 414 14.28 -3.75 44.74
CA ILE A 414 14.43 -2.68 43.76
C ILE A 414 14.36 -1.33 44.46
N ARG A 415 15.24 -0.43 44.04
CA ARG A 415 15.31 0.94 44.56
C ARG A 415 14.64 1.91 43.58
N THR A 416 14.12 3.00 44.13
CA THR A 416 13.76 4.18 43.36
C THR A 416 15.01 4.94 42.91
N MET A 417 14.89 5.84 41.93
CA MET A 417 16.00 6.69 41.48
C MET A 417 16.56 7.56 42.61
N ALA A 418 15.69 8.10 43.47
CA ALA A 418 16.08 8.85 44.65
C ALA A 418 16.91 8.00 45.63
N GLU A 419 16.49 6.77 45.91
CA GLU A 419 17.21 5.82 46.78
C GLU A 419 18.52 5.29 46.16
N ALA A 420 18.59 5.29 44.82
CA ALA A 420 19.79 4.89 44.09
C ALA A 420 20.84 6.01 43.99
N GLY A 421 20.52 7.24 44.40
CA GLY A 421 21.42 8.39 44.32
C GLY A 421 21.63 8.89 42.89
N GLY A 422 20.71 8.61 41.97
CA GLY A 422 20.72 9.12 40.59
C GLY A 422 21.63 8.38 39.60
N GLU A 423 22.49 7.47 40.04
CA GLU A 423 23.40 6.73 39.15
C GLU A 423 23.01 5.26 38.99
N VAL A 424 22.34 4.95 37.88
CA VAL A 424 22.03 3.58 37.44
C VAL A 424 22.40 3.39 35.98
N GLU A 425 22.64 2.13 35.58
CA GLU A 425 22.85 1.77 34.18
C GLU A 425 21.53 1.80 33.39
N VAL A 426 20.45 1.37 34.04
CA VAL A 426 19.12 1.26 33.41
C VAL A 426 18.06 1.87 34.33
N LEU A 427 17.26 2.77 33.77
CA LEU A 427 15.98 3.13 34.37
C LEU A 427 14.91 2.18 33.86
N TYR A 428 14.29 1.41 34.75
CA TYR A 428 13.22 0.52 34.38
C TYR A 428 11.88 1.25 34.39
N TRP A 429 11.39 1.62 33.20
CA TRP A 429 10.05 2.16 33.03
C TRP A 429 9.00 1.05 33.16
N VAL A 430 8.23 1.06 34.25
CA VAL A 430 7.28 0.00 34.59
C VAL A 430 5.99 0.13 33.76
N GLY A 431 5.54 1.36 33.57
CA GLY A 431 4.30 1.70 32.87
C GLY A 431 3.04 1.31 33.66
N CYS A 432 1.89 1.80 33.20
CA CYS A 432 0.63 1.65 33.94
C CYS A 432 0.26 0.18 34.19
N ALA A 433 0.39 -0.67 33.17
CA ALA A 433 0.00 -2.08 33.30
C ALA A 433 0.89 -2.80 34.32
N GLY A 434 2.21 -2.62 34.26
CA GLY A 434 3.15 -3.24 35.20
C GLY A 434 3.05 -2.72 36.63
N ALA A 435 2.50 -1.52 36.82
CA ALA A 435 2.29 -0.91 38.13
C ALA A 435 0.96 -1.31 38.78
N TYR A 436 -0.12 -1.43 37.99
CA TYR A 436 -1.48 -1.54 38.52
C TYR A 436 -2.22 -2.85 38.14
N ASP A 437 -1.95 -3.48 36.99
CA ASP A 437 -2.64 -4.73 36.62
C ASP A 437 -1.95 -5.92 37.29
N ALA A 438 -2.68 -6.61 38.17
CA ALA A 438 -2.14 -7.72 38.97
C ALA A 438 -1.49 -8.86 38.14
N ARG A 439 -1.88 -9.04 36.88
CA ARG A 439 -1.24 -10.02 35.98
C ARG A 439 0.09 -9.49 35.47
N TYR A 440 0.15 -8.22 35.10
CA TYR A 440 1.38 -7.58 34.61
C TYR A 440 2.37 -7.24 35.74
N ASN A 441 1.91 -7.02 36.97
CA ASN A 441 2.78 -6.89 38.14
C ASN A 441 3.70 -8.13 38.30
N LYS A 442 3.19 -9.33 37.98
CA LYS A 442 4.00 -10.57 38.01
C LYS A 442 5.14 -10.51 36.98
N VAL A 443 4.87 -9.93 35.81
CA VAL A 443 5.88 -9.73 34.75
C VAL A 443 6.91 -8.71 35.19
N ALA A 444 6.48 -7.58 35.78
CA ALA A 444 7.38 -6.55 36.31
C ALA A 444 8.31 -7.13 37.38
N ARG A 445 7.77 -7.86 38.38
CA ARG A 445 8.57 -8.53 39.42
C ARG A 445 9.52 -9.58 38.85
N ALA A 446 9.11 -10.32 37.82
CA ALA A 446 9.99 -11.27 37.16
C ALA A 446 11.16 -10.57 36.45
N MET A 447 10.92 -9.43 35.80
CA MET A 447 11.97 -8.62 35.18
C MET A 447 12.98 -8.13 36.23
N VAL A 448 12.52 -7.64 37.39
CA VAL A 448 13.39 -7.24 38.51
C VAL A 448 14.30 -8.39 38.94
N LYS A 449 13.74 -9.59 39.14
CA LYS A 449 14.52 -10.78 39.52
C LYS A 449 15.60 -11.13 38.49
N LEU A 450 15.26 -11.04 37.20
CA LEU A 450 16.20 -11.32 36.11
C LEU A 450 17.33 -10.28 36.06
N MET A 451 17.01 -9.00 36.21
CA MET A 451 18.01 -7.92 36.22
C MET A 451 18.94 -8.03 37.44
N ASN A 452 18.40 -8.36 38.62
CA ASN A 452 19.21 -8.63 39.81
C ASN A 452 20.14 -9.84 39.61
N ALA A 453 19.61 -10.95 39.07
CA ALA A 453 20.41 -12.14 38.77
C ALA A 453 21.50 -11.89 37.72
N ALA A 454 21.26 -10.97 36.79
CA ALA A 454 22.23 -10.54 35.78
C ALA A 454 23.24 -9.50 36.31
N GLY A 455 23.09 -9.00 37.54
CA GLY A 455 23.96 -7.98 38.11
C GLY A 455 23.80 -6.59 37.50
N VAL A 456 22.67 -6.32 36.84
CA VAL A 456 22.38 -5.00 36.24
C VAL A 456 22.13 -3.99 37.35
N ARG A 457 22.69 -2.78 37.25
CA ARG A 457 22.38 -1.68 38.17
C ARG A 457 21.19 -0.90 37.63
N PHE A 458 20.00 -1.10 38.22
CA PHE A 458 18.78 -0.42 37.78
C PHE A 458 17.95 0.14 38.92
N ALA A 459 17.07 1.07 38.59
CA ALA A 459 16.09 1.65 39.50
C ALA A 459 14.76 1.91 38.77
N ILE A 460 13.73 2.29 39.53
CA ILE A 460 12.44 2.77 39.01
C ILE A 460 12.21 4.22 39.43
N LEU A 461 11.32 4.92 38.73
CA LEU A 461 10.85 6.25 39.16
C LEU A 461 9.85 6.19 40.34
N GLY A 462 9.29 5.01 40.64
CA GLY A 462 8.30 4.86 41.70
C GLY A 462 7.05 5.70 41.42
N THR A 463 6.69 6.60 42.34
CA THR A 463 5.56 7.51 42.17
C THR A 463 5.87 8.69 41.23
N GLU A 464 7.12 8.94 40.86
CA GLU A 464 7.45 10.01 39.90
C GLU A 464 7.11 9.59 38.45
N GLU A 465 6.88 8.29 38.21
CA GLU A 465 6.50 7.76 36.90
C GLU A 465 5.02 8.07 36.57
N LYS A 466 4.76 8.70 35.42
CA LYS A 466 3.38 8.90 34.92
C LYS A 466 3.06 7.94 33.79
N CYS A 467 1.85 8.02 33.21
CA CYS A 467 1.54 7.24 32.01
C CYS A 467 2.40 7.74 30.84
N THR A 468 2.81 6.84 29.93
CA THR A 468 3.52 7.21 28.69
C THR A 468 2.70 8.07 27.73
N GLY A 469 1.39 8.25 27.98
CA GLY A 469 0.46 8.91 27.08
C GLY A 469 -0.01 8.05 25.90
N ASP A 470 0.49 6.82 25.71
CA ASP A 470 0.13 5.97 24.57
C ASP A 470 -1.39 5.71 24.43
N PRO A 471 -2.16 5.41 25.51
CA PRO A 471 -3.61 5.23 25.40
C PRO A 471 -4.35 6.50 24.96
N ALA A 472 -3.91 7.68 25.42
CA ALA A 472 -4.45 8.96 24.97
C ALA A 472 -4.13 9.17 23.48
N ARG A 473 -2.87 8.96 23.11
CA ARG A 473 -2.36 9.18 21.75
C ARG A 473 -3.05 8.30 20.71
N ARG A 474 -3.20 7.00 20.98
CA ARG A 474 -3.85 6.04 20.06
C ARG A 474 -5.35 6.21 19.98
N SER A 475 -5.94 6.87 20.98
CA SER A 475 -7.36 7.24 20.96
C SER A 475 -7.61 8.59 20.29
N GLY A 476 -6.56 9.32 19.88
CA GLY A 476 -6.68 10.61 19.21
C GLY A 476 -6.56 11.83 20.13
N ASN A 477 -6.44 11.64 21.45
CA ASN A 477 -6.21 12.73 22.39
C ASN A 477 -4.72 13.11 22.44
N GLU A 478 -4.25 13.77 21.38
CA GLU A 478 -2.83 14.15 21.26
C GLU A 478 -2.42 15.20 22.31
N TYR A 479 -3.34 16.07 22.75
CA TYR A 479 -3.07 17.05 23.80
C TYR A 479 -2.66 16.38 25.11
N LEU A 480 -3.52 15.49 25.64
CA LEU A 480 -3.24 14.74 26.87
C LEU A 480 -2.00 13.86 26.72
N ALA A 481 -1.79 13.28 25.53
CA ALA A 481 -0.57 12.52 25.26
C ALA A 481 0.69 13.37 25.34
N GLN A 482 0.71 14.56 24.70
CA GLN A 482 1.87 15.44 24.71
C GLN A 482 2.16 16.00 26.10
N MET A 483 1.12 16.34 26.87
CA MET A 483 1.24 16.76 28.27
C MET A 483 1.94 15.67 29.11
N LEU A 484 1.42 14.44 29.09
CA LEU A 484 1.99 13.31 29.83
C LEU A 484 3.42 12.99 29.38
N ILE A 485 3.70 13.06 28.08
CA ILE A 485 5.05 12.85 27.55
C ILE A 485 6.01 13.93 28.04
N ALA A 486 5.62 15.21 27.97
CA ALA A 486 6.46 16.33 28.40
C ALA A 486 6.77 16.24 29.90
N GLU A 487 5.78 15.97 30.74
CA GLU A 487 5.98 15.78 32.18
C GLU A 487 6.94 14.64 32.49
N ASN A 488 6.87 13.53 31.75
CA ASN A 488 7.81 12.43 31.95
C ASN A 488 9.22 12.79 31.48
N VAL A 489 9.34 13.52 30.38
CA VAL A 489 10.65 13.98 29.89
C VAL A 489 11.28 14.99 30.85
N GLU A 490 10.48 15.78 31.57
CA GLU A 490 10.98 16.69 32.61
C GLU A 490 11.47 15.94 33.86
N THR A 491 10.83 14.82 34.21
CA THR A 491 11.26 13.95 35.31
C THR A 491 12.56 13.18 35.00
N LEU A 492 12.80 12.83 33.73
CA LEU A 492 13.94 12.04 33.26
C LEU A 492 15.18 12.90 33.04
#